data_AF-A0A9C7Q194-F1
#
_entry.id   AF-A0A9C7Q194-F1
#
_cell.length_a   1.000
_cell.length_b   1.000
_cell.length_c   1.000
_cell.angle_alpha   90.00
_cell.angle_beta   90.00
_cell.angle_gamma   90.00
#
_symmetry.space_group_name_H-M   'P 1'
#
loop_
_entity.id
_entity.type
_entity.pdbx_description
1 polymer ?
#
loop_
_entity_poly.entity_id
_entity_poly.type
_entity_poly.pdbx_seq_one_letter_code
_entity_poly.pdbx_strand_id
1 'polypeptide(L)'
;MWAFIHSLSWKENFRSSTLGSFTERSHASKTVNATPLTIEAAKGARWKGAKWAAKKRPRKLRPSDKFRKPPSYAVDPIRDLKDPPPEYTIVPRVESFSDIEINSDAAQVS
;
A
#
# COMPACT_ATOMS: atom_id res chain seq x y z
N MET A 1 -13.17 -9.41 14.54
CA MET A 1 -12.43 -9.66 15.80
C MET A 1 -11.59 -8.43 16.10
N TRP A 2 -12.02 -7.61 17.08
CA TRP A 2 -11.34 -6.38 17.49
C TRP A 2 -10.30 -6.72 18.55
N ALA A 3 -9.05 -6.26 18.38
CA ALA A 3 -8.03 -6.37 19.42
C ALA A 3 -7.82 -4.97 20.05
N PHE A 4 -8.37 -4.79 21.25
CA PHE A 4 -8.05 -3.69 22.14
C PHE A 4 -6.63 -3.89 22.68
N ILE A 5 -5.71 -3.00 22.34
CA ILE A 5 -4.36 -2.98 22.92
C ILE A 5 -4.48 -2.36 24.31
N HIS A 6 -4.20 -3.17 25.33
CA HIS A 6 -4.15 -2.73 26.73
C HIS A 6 -2.98 -1.77 26.97
N SER A 7 -3.29 -0.76 27.79
CA SER A 7 -2.45 0.30 28.32
C SER A 7 -1.02 -0.12 28.73
N LEU A 8 -0.01 0.61 28.23
CA LEU A 8 1.31 0.62 28.85
C LEU A 8 1.25 1.44 30.14
N SER A 9 1.20 0.74 31.27
CA SER A 9 1.43 1.27 32.61
C SER A 9 2.89 1.71 32.74
N TRP A 10 3.12 3.02 32.80
CA TRP A 10 4.40 3.56 33.28
C TRP A 10 4.46 3.39 34.80
N LYS A 11 5.14 2.35 35.27
CA LYS A 11 5.62 2.28 36.65
C LYS A 11 6.84 3.19 36.75
N GLU A 12 6.62 4.36 37.34
CA GLU A 12 7.68 5.26 37.79
C GLU A 12 8.51 4.56 38.87
N ASN A 13 9.77 4.25 38.58
CA ASN A 13 10.72 3.74 39.56
C ASN A 13 11.21 4.91 40.43
N PHE A 14 10.43 5.29 41.44
CA PHE A 14 10.91 6.14 42.52
C PHE A 14 11.94 5.34 43.35
N ARG A 15 13.22 5.57 43.09
CA ARG A 15 14.30 5.13 43.99
C ARG A 15 14.47 6.18 45.07
N SER A 16 14.01 5.87 46.28
CA SER A 16 14.34 6.62 47.49
C SER A 16 15.84 6.47 47.77
N SER A 17 16.59 7.56 47.67
CA SER A 17 17.99 7.61 48.06
C SER A 17 18.10 7.51 49.57
N THR A 18 18.65 6.39 50.03
CA THR A 18 19.06 6.17 51.42
C THR A 18 20.13 7.20 51.78
N LEU A 19 19.88 7.98 52.83
CA LEU A 19 20.82 8.93 53.43
C LEU A 19 22.03 8.16 53.98
N GLY A 20 23.07 8.04 53.14
CA GLY A 20 24.39 7.58 53.53
C GLY A 20 25.28 8.78 53.88
N SER A 21 25.79 8.77 55.10
CA SER A 21 26.67 9.78 55.71
C SER A 21 27.86 10.17 54.83
N PHE A 22 27.90 11.44 54.44
CA PHE A 22 29.11 12.06 53.88
C PHE A 22 30.13 12.24 55.00
N THR A 23 31.15 11.38 55.02
CA THR A 23 32.39 11.66 55.73
C THR A 23 33.16 12.72 54.94
N GLU A 24 33.41 13.86 55.59
CA GLU A 24 34.18 14.98 55.05
C GLU A 24 35.61 14.53 54.71
N ARG A 25 35.85 14.22 53.43
CA ARG A 25 37.19 14.29 52.86
C ARG A 25 37.39 15.71 52.36
N SER A 26 38.27 16.44 53.01
CA SER A 26 38.78 17.75 52.57
C SER A 26 39.56 17.59 51.27
N HIS A 27 38.84 17.52 50.17
CA HIS A 27 39.43 17.62 48.84
C HIS A 27 39.84 19.08 48.62
N ALA A 28 41.15 19.34 48.74
CA ALA A 28 41.74 20.60 48.31
C ALA A 28 41.26 20.93 46.90
N SER A 29 40.49 22.00 46.77
CA SER A 29 39.91 22.46 45.52
C SER A 29 41.03 23.00 44.62
N LYS A 30 41.61 22.12 43.79
CA LYS A 30 42.36 22.59 42.63
C LYS A 30 41.37 23.35 41.74
N THR A 31 41.49 24.67 41.71
CA THR A 31 40.80 25.54 40.76
C THR A 31 41.30 25.18 39.36
N VAL A 32 40.57 24.29 38.69
CA VAL A 32 40.76 24.03 37.27
C VAL A 32 40.29 25.30 36.55
N ASN A 33 41.24 26.05 35.98
CA ASN A 33 40.92 27.12 35.05
C ASN A 33 40.19 26.50 33.86
N ALA A 34 38.86 26.52 33.89
CA ALA A 34 38.01 26.06 32.82
C ALA A 34 38.20 27.03 31.64
N THR A 35 39.06 26.68 30.71
CA THR A 35 39.07 27.31 29.38
C THR A 35 37.66 27.15 28.80
N PRO A 36 37.03 28.22 28.27
CA PRO A 36 35.70 28.10 27.70
C PRO A 36 35.76 27.11 26.53
N LEU A 37 35.15 25.94 26.73
CA LEU A 37 34.95 24.97 25.66
C LEU A 37 34.09 25.65 24.59
N THR A 38 34.69 25.93 23.44
CA THR A 38 33.96 26.45 22.29
C THR A 38 33.13 25.30 21.74
N ILE A 39 31.85 25.23 22.13
CA ILE A 39 30.93 24.21 21.61
C ILE A 39 30.57 24.61 20.18
N GLU A 40 31.35 24.10 19.23
CA GLU A 40 31.02 24.20 17.81
C GLU A 40 29.84 23.26 17.52
N ALA A 41 28.63 23.77 17.63
CA ALA A 41 27.45 23.03 17.19
C ALA A 41 27.60 22.72 15.69
N ALA A 42 27.53 21.43 15.34
CA ALA A 42 27.62 21.00 13.95
C ALA A 42 26.58 21.74 13.09
N LYS A 43 27.05 22.46 12.07
CA LYS A 43 26.21 23.19 11.11
C LYS A 43 25.38 22.20 10.27
N GLY A 44 24.22 21.81 10.78
CA GLY A 44 23.21 21.09 9.99
C GLY A 44 22.22 20.27 10.81
N ALA A 45 20.95 20.65 10.77
CA ALA A 45 19.87 19.83 11.31
C ALA A 45 19.68 18.56 10.46
N ARG A 46 19.71 17.38 11.10
CA ARG A 46 19.41 16.10 10.41
C ARG A 46 17.97 16.10 9.96
N TRP A 47 17.73 15.71 8.71
CA TRP A 47 16.37 15.52 8.21
C TRP A 47 15.82 14.24 8.84
N LYS A 48 14.71 14.36 9.57
CA LYS A 48 14.01 13.24 10.23
C LYS A 48 12.56 13.17 9.75
N GLY A 49 11.89 12.04 10.03
CA GLY A 49 10.47 11.82 9.74
C GLY A 49 10.13 12.03 8.26
N ALA A 50 9.04 12.77 8.02
CA ALA A 50 8.51 13.02 6.68
C ALA A 50 9.53 13.68 5.73
N LYS A 51 10.41 14.55 6.23
CA LYS A 51 11.42 15.24 5.40
C LYS A 51 12.46 14.28 4.84
N TRP A 52 12.84 13.27 5.61
CA TRP A 52 13.75 12.22 5.15
C TRP A 52 13.06 11.27 4.17
N ALA A 53 11.84 10.82 4.49
CA ALA A 53 11.04 9.96 3.63
C ALA A 53 10.78 10.59 2.25
N ALA A 54 10.40 11.87 2.22
CA ALA A 54 10.17 12.60 0.98
C ALA A 54 11.44 12.73 0.10
N LYS A 55 12.62 12.82 0.73
CA LYS A 55 13.92 12.85 0.03
C LYS A 55 14.28 11.48 -0.54
N LYS A 56 14.06 10.42 0.24
CA LYS A 56 14.52 9.06 -0.08
C LYS A 56 13.53 8.24 -0.91
N ARG A 57 12.30 8.70 -1.08
CA ARG A 57 11.32 8.01 -1.94
C ARG A 57 11.86 7.83 -3.37
N PRO A 58 11.76 6.63 -3.98
CA PRO A 58 12.14 6.41 -5.37
C PRO A 58 11.38 7.33 -6.32
N ARG A 59 12.07 7.85 -7.35
CA ARG A 59 11.49 8.73 -8.38
C ARG A 59 12.07 8.39 -9.75
N LYS A 60 11.25 8.52 -10.78
CA LYS A 60 11.71 8.49 -12.17
C LYS A 60 12.39 9.81 -12.50
N LEU A 61 13.73 9.78 -12.67
CA LEU A 61 14.53 10.96 -12.98
C LEU A 61 14.72 11.17 -14.49
N ARG A 62 14.77 10.09 -15.27
CA ARG A 62 15.06 10.14 -16.70
C ARG A 62 13.82 10.56 -17.50
N PRO A 63 13.91 11.55 -18.40
CA PRO A 63 12.78 11.96 -19.23
C PRO A 63 12.19 10.81 -20.07
N SER A 64 13.03 9.92 -20.60
CA SER A 64 12.59 8.76 -21.39
C SER A 64 11.70 7.79 -20.60
N ASP A 65 11.98 7.59 -19.31
CA ASP A 65 11.17 6.74 -18.42
C ASP A 65 9.92 7.48 -17.92
N LYS A 66 9.99 8.81 -17.79
CA LYS A 66 8.86 9.64 -17.39
C LYS A 66 7.80 9.78 -18.48
N PHE A 67 8.24 9.91 -19.73
CA PHE A 67 7.38 10.17 -20.89
C PHE A 67 7.22 8.95 -21.80
N ARG A 68 7.46 7.74 -21.28
CA ARG A 68 7.22 6.50 -22.02
C ARG A 68 5.74 6.36 -22.30
N LYS A 69 5.36 6.49 -23.57
CA LYS A 69 3.99 6.23 -24.03
C LYS A 69 3.74 4.72 -24.08
N PRO A 70 2.50 4.25 -23.86
CA PRO A 70 2.15 2.86 -24.14
C PRO A 70 2.37 2.56 -25.64
N PRO A 71 2.67 1.31 -26.01
CA PRO A 71 2.69 0.92 -27.41
C PRO A 71 1.29 1.08 -28.01
N SER A 72 1.22 1.50 -29.27
CA SER A 72 -0.01 1.52 -30.03
C SER A 72 -0.24 0.15 -30.64
N TYR A 73 -1.41 -0.42 -30.40
CA TYR A 73 -1.88 -1.63 -31.09
C TYR A 73 -2.86 -1.22 -32.18
N ALA A 74 -2.91 -1.99 -33.26
CA ALA A 74 -3.97 -1.86 -34.25
C ALA A 74 -5.32 -2.17 -33.58
N VAL A 75 -6.34 -1.38 -33.90
CA VAL A 75 -7.70 -1.62 -33.41
C VAL A 75 -8.26 -2.82 -34.15
N ASP A 76 -8.97 -3.70 -33.44
CA ASP A 76 -9.66 -4.83 -34.06
C ASP A 76 -10.66 -4.29 -35.10
N PRO A 77 -10.63 -4.79 -36.35
CA PRO A 77 -11.47 -4.24 -37.42
C PRO A 77 -12.96 -4.31 -37.09
N ILE A 78 -13.36 -5.29 -36.27
CA ILE A 78 -14.75 -5.47 -35.79
C ILE A 78 -15.25 -4.26 -34.99
N ARG A 79 -14.36 -3.56 -34.27
CA ARG A 79 -14.70 -2.37 -33.48
C ARG A 79 -14.83 -1.10 -34.31
N ASP A 80 -14.22 -1.07 -35.50
CA ASP A 80 -14.31 0.05 -36.44
C ASP A 80 -15.58 -0.01 -37.31
N LEU A 81 -16.35 -1.11 -37.24
CA LEU A 81 -17.65 -1.18 -37.91
C LEU A 81 -18.63 -0.21 -37.24
N LYS A 82 -19.37 0.54 -38.07
CA LYS A 82 -20.44 1.45 -37.61
C LYS A 82 -21.53 0.72 -36.81
N ASP A 83 -21.81 -0.51 -37.19
CA ASP A 83 -22.78 -1.40 -36.55
C ASP A 83 -22.10 -2.74 -36.22
N PRO A 84 -21.44 -2.89 -35.06
CA PRO A 84 -20.83 -4.14 -34.66
C PRO A 84 -21.90 -5.22 -34.42
N PRO A 85 -21.60 -6.50 -34.67
CA PRO A 85 -22.54 -7.58 -34.42
C PRO A 85 -22.91 -7.63 -32.93
N PRO A 86 -24.15 -8.03 -32.59
CA PRO A 86 -24.56 -8.16 -31.20
C PRO A 86 -23.69 -9.20 -30.48
N GLU A 87 -23.36 -8.93 -29.21
CA GLU A 87 -22.55 -9.86 -28.39
C GLU A 87 -23.26 -11.21 -28.20
N TYR A 88 -24.59 -11.20 -28.21
CA TYR A 88 -25.42 -12.39 -28.12
C TYR A 88 -26.73 -12.20 -28.89
N THR A 89 -27.27 -13.31 -29.39
CA THR A 89 -28.60 -13.37 -29.99
C THR A 89 -29.48 -14.23 -29.10
N ILE A 90 -30.61 -13.69 -28.64
CA ILE A 90 -31.58 -14.46 -27.86
C ILE A 90 -32.37 -15.34 -28.83
N VAL A 91 -32.18 -16.66 -28.74
CA VAL A 91 -32.99 -17.62 -29.48
C VAL A 91 -34.28 -17.88 -28.71
N PRO A 92 -35.47 -17.59 -29.27
CA PRO A 92 -36.72 -17.91 -28.61
C PRO A 92 -36.82 -19.44 -28.45
N ARG A 93 -37.14 -19.86 -27.24
CA ARG A 93 -37.41 -21.27 -26.92
C ARG A 93 -38.66 -21.70 -27.70
N VAL A 94 -38.48 -22.56 -28.70
CA VAL A 94 -39.61 -23.25 -29.34
C VAL A 94 -40.09 -24.34 -28.37
N GLU A 95 -41.19 -24.09 -27.67
CA GLU A 95 -41.90 -25.12 -26.92
C GLU A 95 -42.83 -25.85 -27.90
N SER A 96 -42.34 -26.88 -28.61
CA SER A 96 -43.18 -27.95 -29.19
C SER A 96 -42.34 -28.99 -29.94
N PHE A 97 -42.23 -30.18 -29.35
CA PHE A 97 -41.90 -31.44 -30.03
C PHE A 97 -42.90 -32.55 -29.62
N SER A 98 -44.17 -32.21 -29.40
CA SER A 98 -45.20 -33.20 -29.02
C SER A 98 -46.15 -33.62 -30.14
N ASP A 99 -46.22 -32.90 -31.27
CA ASP A 99 -47.31 -33.11 -32.24
C ASP A 99 -46.77 -33.68 -33.56
N ILE A 100 -46.03 -34.79 -33.48
CA ILE A 100 -45.81 -35.65 -34.66
C ILE A 100 -46.94 -36.68 -34.64
N GLU A 101 -48.10 -36.31 -35.18
CA GLU A 101 -49.12 -37.28 -35.57
C GLU A 101 -48.58 -38.08 -36.76
N ILE A 102 -48.06 -39.27 -36.47
CA ILE A 102 -47.73 -40.26 -37.50
C ILE A 102 -49.07 -40.76 -38.07
N ASN A 103 -49.56 -40.14 -39.14
CA ASN A 103 -50.63 -40.69 -39.95
C ASN A 103 -50.12 -41.96 -40.63
N SER A 104 -50.37 -43.11 -40.00
CA SER A 104 -50.08 -44.42 -40.53
C SER A 104 -51.19 -44.88 -41.49
N ASP A 105 -51.28 -44.24 -42.66
CA ASP A 105 -52.03 -44.80 -43.79
C ASP A 105 -51.11 -45.70 -44.62
N ALA A 106 -50.92 -46.92 -44.13
CA ALA A 106 -50.34 -48.00 -44.90
C ALA A 106 -51.39 -48.56 -45.87
N ALA A 107 -51.22 -48.20 -47.13
CA ALA A 107 -51.68 -48.87 -48.36
C ALA A 107 -52.46 -50.19 -48.18
N GLN A 108 -53.75 -50.17 -48.53
CA GLN A 108 -54.47 -51.35 -49.01
C GLN A 108 -54.50 -51.28 -50.55
N VAL A 109 -53.59 -52.02 -51.17
CA VAL A 109 -53.67 -52.40 -52.59
C VAL A 109 -54.19 -53.83 -52.61
N SER A 110 -55.40 -54.03 -53.15
CA SER A 110 -55.92 -55.32 -53.61
C SER A 110 -56.84 -55.09 -54.80
#